data_AF-A0AAE0A2P2-F1
#
_entry.id   AF-A0AAE0A2P2-F1
#
_cell.length_a   1.000
_cell.length_b   1.000
_cell.length_c   1.000
_cell.angle_alpha   90.00
_cell.angle_beta   90.00
_cell.angle_gamma   90.00
#
_symmetry.space_group_name_H-M   'P 1'
#
loop_
_entity.id
_entity.type
_entity.pdbx_description
1 polymer ?
#
loop_
_entity_poly.entity_id
_entity_poly.type
_entity_poly.pdbx_seq_one_letter_code
_entity_poly.pdbx_strand_id
1 'polypeptide(L)'
;MHWYTRDLKDPTELLSSEYSAQNLRSFLWLTSEVPHLDPIDCNRIFENSKLLKILDFGDLVFNQYPLGIENFVLLRYLKLNIPSLTSIPSSLCNLLNLYTLDMPSSHISEAPSDIWKMHKLRHLNFASIKLPEHPGKYCNSLENLNFISALCPSSCTEDILARLPNLLTLRIYGDLSSHQSLLSKSLAKLLCLESLKLVNESNTPELPSILLSEYQYAPWQS
;
A
#
# COMPACT_ATOMS: atom_id res chain seq x y z
N MET A 1 28.81 10.54 6.38
CA MET A 1 27.38 10.49 5.98
C MET A 1 26.56 10.59 7.26
N HIS A 2 26.07 11.78 7.58
CA HIS A 2 25.29 12.00 8.80
C HIS A 2 23.83 11.61 8.55
N TRP A 3 23.39 10.53 9.19
CA TRP A 3 21.98 10.24 9.38
C TRP A 3 21.48 11.19 10.48
N TYR A 4 20.50 12.03 10.17
CA TYR A 4 19.71 12.72 11.19
C TYR A 4 18.41 11.94 11.31
N THR A 5 18.36 10.97 12.24
CA THR A 5 17.10 10.45 12.75
C THR A 5 16.70 11.39 13.88
N ARG A 6 15.78 12.30 13.59
CA ARG A 6 15.20 13.18 14.60
C ARG A 6 14.04 12.39 15.22
N ASP A 7 14.25 11.82 16.39
CA ASP A 7 13.15 11.28 17.20
C ASP A 7 12.29 12.46 17.65
N LEU A 8 11.19 12.69 16.93
CA LEU A 8 10.30 13.81 17.16
C LEU A 8 9.04 13.31 17.86
N LYS A 9 8.75 13.88 19.03
CA LYS A 9 7.64 13.48 19.89
C LYS A 9 6.31 14.14 19.50
N ASP A 10 6.33 15.22 18.72
CA ASP A 10 5.15 15.99 18.33
C ASP A 10 5.18 16.33 16.82
N PRO A 11 4.10 16.06 16.04
CA PRO A 11 4.07 16.37 14.62
C PRO A 11 4.28 17.87 14.36
N THR A 12 3.86 18.71 15.31
CA THR A 12 3.91 20.17 15.22
C THR A 12 5.32 20.75 15.37
N GLU A 13 6.26 20.00 15.95
CA GLU A 13 7.66 20.42 16.03
C GLU A 13 8.37 20.39 14.66
N LEU A 14 7.93 19.54 13.73
CA LEU A 14 8.33 19.65 12.32
C LEU A 14 7.66 20.82 11.61
N LEU A 15 6.39 21.09 11.94
CA LEU A 15 5.61 22.20 11.36
C LEU A 15 6.21 23.58 11.67
N SER A 16 7.06 23.69 12.69
CA SER A 16 7.68 24.96 13.10
C SER A 16 9.09 25.20 12.54
N SER A 17 9.71 24.22 11.88
CA SER A 17 11.06 24.40 11.31
C SER A 17 11.04 24.39 9.78
N GLU A 18 10.65 25.52 9.18
CA GLU A 18 10.59 25.78 7.73
C GLU A 18 11.91 25.50 6.97
N TYR A 19 13.03 25.34 7.69
CA TYR A 19 14.37 25.38 7.10
C TYR A 19 15.06 24.01 6.90
N SER A 20 14.53 22.89 7.39
CA SER A 20 15.31 21.64 7.46
C SER A 20 14.93 20.53 6.48
N ALA A 21 13.87 20.68 5.67
CA ALA A 21 13.29 19.54 4.94
C ALA A 21 13.81 19.36 3.49
N GLN A 22 14.56 20.32 2.93
CA GLN A 22 15.03 20.31 1.53
C GLN A 22 15.80 19.04 1.11
N ASN A 23 16.51 18.42 2.06
CA ASN A 23 17.32 17.22 1.83
C ASN A 23 16.75 15.96 2.47
N LEU A 24 15.53 16.03 2.99
CA LEU A 24 14.90 14.90 3.67
C LEU A 24 14.64 13.77 2.66
N ARG A 25 15.23 12.60 2.93
CA ARG A 25 15.08 11.39 2.10
C ARG A 25 14.18 10.35 2.74
N SER A 26 14.05 10.38 4.05
CA SER A 26 13.23 9.45 4.81
C SER A 26 12.54 10.19 5.94
N PHE A 27 11.26 9.94 6.10
CA PHE A 27 10.45 10.38 7.22
C PHE A 27 9.82 9.15 7.86
N LEU A 28 10.09 8.94 9.14
CA LEU A 28 9.56 7.82 9.91
C LEU A 28 8.93 8.36 11.19
N TRP A 29 7.66 8.06 11.43
CA TRP A 29 6.96 8.36 12.66
C TRP A 29 7.00 7.12 13.57
N LEU A 30 7.63 7.25 14.75
CA LEU A 30 7.92 6.13 15.65
C LEU A 30 7.22 6.25 17.01
N THR A 31 6.32 7.22 17.20
CA THR A 31 5.68 7.44 18.51
C THR A 31 4.41 6.61 18.65
N SER A 32 4.17 6.09 19.86
CA SER A 32 3.02 5.25 20.21
C SER A 32 1.84 6.03 20.79
N GLU A 33 1.97 7.35 20.95
CA GLU A 33 0.84 8.18 21.31
C GLU A 33 -0.02 8.34 20.06
N VAL A 34 -1.31 8.03 20.17
CA VAL A 34 -2.24 7.96 19.04
C VAL A 34 -3.06 9.25 18.99
N PRO A 35 -2.54 10.37 18.44
CA PRO A 35 -3.43 11.40 17.97
C PRO A 35 -4.07 10.88 16.68
N HIS A 36 -5.39 10.79 16.67
CA HIS A 36 -6.12 10.83 15.41
C HIS A 36 -5.78 12.18 14.76
N LEU A 37 -5.11 12.14 13.62
CA LEU A 37 -4.76 13.35 12.89
C LEU A 37 -5.81 13.61 11.82
N ASP A 38 -6.30 14.85 11.80
CA ASP A 38 -7.17 15.36 10.74
C ASP A 38 -6.44 15.34 9.38
N PRO A 39 -7.16 15.56 8.26
CA PRO A 39 -6.55 15.58 6.93
C PRO A 39 -5.50 16.69 6.87
N ILE A 40 -4.21 16.32 6.91
CA ILE A 40 -3.11 17.27 6.75
C ILE A 40 -2.71 17.29 5.27
N ASP A 41 -2.51 18.48 4.71
CA ASP A 41 -1.86 18.63 3.42
C ASP A 41 -0.36 18.33 3.59
N CYS A 42 0.09 17.13 3.20
CA CYS A 42 1.49 16.73 3.25
C CYS A 42 2.38 17.66 2.42
N ASN A 43 1.83 18.31 1.39
CA ASN A 43 2.59 19.29 0.62
C ASN A 43 3.03 20.44 1.52
N ARG A 44 2.16 20.95 2.41
CA ARG A 44 2.47 22.06 3.34
C ARG A 44 3.49 21.66 4.41
N ILE A 45 3.48 20.41 4.85
CA ILE A 45 4.46 19.90 5.83
C ILE A 45 5.86 19.79 5.20
N PHE A 46 5.90 19.43 3.91
CA PHE A 46 7.12 19.03 3.23
C PHE A 46 7.29 19.76 1.90
N GLU A 47 6.99 21.07 1.88
CA GLU A 47 6.94 21.90 0.65
C GLU A 47 8.22 21.79 -0.19
N ASN A 48 9.32 21.44 0.46
CA ASN A 48 10.64 21.36 -0.16
C ASN A 48 11.27 19.95 -0.15
N SER A 49 10.59 18.91 0.33
CA SER A 49 11.15 17.55 0.46
C SER A 49 11.00 16.72 -0.82
N LYS A 50 11.28 17.29 -1.99
CA LYS A 50 11.15 16.57 -3.28
C LYS A 50 12.09 15.36 -3.40
N LEU A 51 13.08 15.26 -2.51
CA LEU A 51 14.02 14.16 -2.42
C LEU A 51 13.55 12.99 -1.56
N LEU A 52 12.33 13.06 -1.00
CA LEU A 52 11.78 12.04 -0.12
C LEU A 52 11.58 10.72 -0.87
N LYS A 53 12.09 9.64 -0.28
CA LYS A 53 12.02 8.26 -0.78
C LYS A 53 11.22 7.36 0.16
N ILE A 54 11.19 7.66 1.45
CA ILE A 54 10.48 6.87 2.45
C ILE A 54 9.58 7.81 3.24
N LEU A 55 8.29 7.51 3.27
CA LEU A 55 7.30 8.20 4.09
C LEU A 55 6.54 7.14 4.88
N ASP A 56 6.82 7.05 6.16
CA ASP A 56 6.20 6.11 7.08
C ASP A 56 5.60 6.89 8.26
N PHE A 57 4.29 6.85 8.40
CA PHE A 57 3.58 7.46 9.52
C PHE A 57 3.33 6.49 10.68
N GLY A 58 4.00 5.34 10.70
CA GLY A 58 3.95 4.38 11.79
C GLY A 58 2.53 3.89 12.03
N ASP A 59 2.06 4.05 13.26
CA ASP A 59 0.73 3.65 13.70
C ASP A 59 -0.27 4.82 13.72
N LEU A 60 0.10 6.00 13.18
CA LEU A 60 -0.80 7.14 13.09
C LEU A 60 -1.99 6.84 12.19
N VAL A 61 -3.18 7.01 12.76
CA VAL A 61 -4.45 6.81 12.07
C VAL A 61 -4.93 8.13 11.48
N PHE A 62 -5.08 8.15 10.15
CA PHE A 62 -5.68 9.27 9.43
C PHE A 62 -7.16 9.02 9.20
N ASN A 63 -7.97 10.07 9.35
CA ASN A 63 -9.40 10.01 9.06
C ASN A 63 -9.69 10.10 7.54
N GLN A 64 -8.76 10.64 6.75
CA GLN A 64 -8.86 10.79 5.29
C GLN A 64 -7.46 10.74 4.66
N TYR A 65 -7.41 10.55 3.34
CA TYR A 65 -6.17 10.61 2.59
C TYR A 65 -5.53 12.01 2.65
N PRO A 66 -4.27 12.15 3.09
CA PRO A 66 -3.59 13.44 3.13
C PRO A 66 -3.13 13.85 1.73
N LEU A 67 -3.56 15.05 1.29
CA LEU A 67 -3.25 15.58 -0.03
C LEU A 67 -1.75 15.90 -0.16
N GLY A 68 -1.25 15.89 -1.40
CA GLY A 68 0.13 16.28 -1.70
C GLY A 68 1.16 15.18 -1.59
N ILE A 69 0.79 13.96 -1.14
CA ILE A 69 1.67 12.79 -1.18
C ILE A 69 2.15 12.50 -2.60
N GLU A 70 1.28 12.72 -3.59
CA GLU A 70 1.57 12.57 -5.01
C GLU A 70 2.72 13.46 -5.52
N ASN A 71 3.10 14.50 -4.78
CA ASN A 71 4.21 15.39 -5.14
C ASN A 71 5.59 14.77 -4.85
N PHE A 72 5.67 13.71 -4.02
CA PHE A 72 6.93 13.02 -3.72
C PHE A 72 7.31 12.05 -4.84
N VAL A 73 7.64 12.55 -6.03
CA VAL A 73 7.91 11.73 -7.23
C VAL A 73 9.07 10.73 -7.09
N LEU A 74 9.94 10.91 -6.09
CA LEU A 74 11.03 9.98 -5.77
C LEU A 74 10.65 8.94 -4.71
N LEU A 75 9.40 8.95 -4.22
CA LEU A 75 8.92 8.06 -3.17
C LEU A 75 9.02 6.61 -3.64
N ARG A 76 9.56 5.78 -2.75
CA ARG A 76 9.82 4.35 -2.90
C ARG A 76 9.01 3.52 -1.93
N TYR A 77 8.71 4.07 -0.76
CA TYR A 77 7.93 3.43 0.29
C TYR A 77 6.95 4.44 0.86
N LEU A 78 5.69 4.04 0.93
CA LEU A 78 4.62 4.80 1.57
C LEU A 78 3.89 3.89 2.56
N LYS A 79 3.86 4.29 3.83
CA LYS A 79 3.00 3.69 4.85
C LYS A 79 2.06 4.73 5.46
N LEU A 80 0.76 4.44 5.38
CA LEU A 80 -0.32 5.24 5.95
C LEU A 80 -1.36 4.31 6.57
N ASN A 81 -1.94 4.66 7.70
CA ASN A 81 -3.04 3.91 8.27
C ASN A 81 -4.35 4.71 8.13
N ILE A 82 -5.21 4.33 7.18
CA ILE A 82 -6.45 5.07 6.87
C ILE A 82 -7.65 4.11 6.82
N PRO A 83 -8.26 3.75 7.97
CA PRO A 83 -9.35 2.77 8.02
C PRO A 83 -10.57 3.14 7.17
N SER A 84 -10.80 4.43 6.96
CA SER A 84 -11.90 4.97 6.14
C SER A 84 -11.62 5.00 4.64
N LEU A 85 -10.39 4.68 4.20
CA LEU A 85 -10.02 4.77 2.79
C LEU A 85 -10.62 3.60 2.00
N THR A 86 -11.57 3.93 1.12
CA THR A 86 -12.27 2.96 0.27
C THR A 86 -11.78 2.91 -1.17
N SER A 87 -11.00 3.90 -1.62
CA SER A 87 -10.39 3.92 -2.94
C SER A 87 -9.05 4.64 -2.90
N ILE A 88 -8.13 4.22 -3.76
CA ILE A 88 -6.83 4.88 -3.92
C ILE A 88 -7.03 6.09 -4.85
N PRO A 89 -6.60 7.31 -4.49
CA PRO A 89 -6.63 8.45 -5.40
C PRO A 89 -5.82 8.16 -6.66
N SER A 90 -6.36 8.43 -7.85
CA SER A 90 -5.64 8.20 -9.12
C SER A 90 -4.31 8.96 -9.19
N SER A 91 -4.22 10.11 -8.53
CA SER A 91 -2.98 10.89 -8.41
C SER A 91 -1.85 10.12 -7.71
N LEU A 92 -2.15 9.24 -6.75
CA LEU A 92 -1.15 8.40 -6.09
C LEU A 92 -0.47 7.45 -7.08
N CYS A 93 -1.20 6.99 -8.11
CA CYS A 93 -0.66 6.11 -9.13
C CYS A 93 0.37 6.77 -10.05
N ASN A 94 0.57 8.09 -9.94
CA ASN A 94 1.65 8.81 -10.61
C ASN A 94 3.01 8.67 -9.89
N LEU A 95 3.06 8.06 -8.70
CA LEU A 95 4.30 7.73 -8.01
C LEU A 95 4.97 6.50 -8.63
N LEU A 96 5.49 6.66 -9.86
CA LEU A 96 6.08 5.59 -10.66
C LEU A 96 7.38 4.99 -10.07
N ASN A 97 7.92 5.60 -9.01
CA ASN A 97 9.08 5.09 -8.28
C ASN A 97 8.73 4.25 -7.04
N LEU A 98 7.44 4.09 -6.74
CA LEU A 98 6.98 3.39 -5.55
C LEU A 98 7.19 1.88 -5.66
N TYR A 99 7.87 1.31 -4.68
CA TYR A 99 8.08 -0.14 -4.53
C TYR A 99 7.11 -0.76 -3.51
N THR A 100 6.73 -0.01 -2.48
CA THR A 100 5.84 -0.50 -1.42
C THR A 100 4.74 0.52 -1.15
N LEU A 101 3.50 0.05 -1.21
CA LEU A 101 2.32 0.76 -0.76
C LEU A 101 1.69 -0.02 0.40
N ASP A 102 1.82 0.53 1.60
CA ASP A 102 1.42 -0.11 2.86
C ASP A 102 0.30 0.67 3.55
N MET A 103 -0.92 0.15 3.49
CA MET A 103 -2.11 0.72 4.10
C MET A 103 -2.97 -0.38 4.74
N PRO A 104 -2.47 -1.03 5.81
CA PRO A 104 -2.95 -2.33 6.26
C PRO A 104 -4.38 -2.33 6.81
N SER A 105 -4.92 -1.17 7.19
CA SER A 105 -6.30 -1.05 7.68
C SER A 105 -7.28 -0.55 6.62
N SER A 106 -6.82 -0.27 5.40
CA SER A 106 -7.68 0.29 4.34
C SER A 106 -8.33 -0.81 3.51
N HIS A 107 -9.65 -0.70 3.31
CA HIS A 107 -10.46 -1.62 2.51
C HIS A 107 -10.78 -1.00 1.15
N ILE A 108 -9.94 -1.27 0.15
CA ILE A 108 -10.06 -0.70 -1.19
C ILE A 108 -11.12 -1.47 -2.00
N SER A 109 -12.29 -0.86 -2.17
CA SER A 109 -13.43 -1.45 -2.88
C SER A 109 -13.15 -1.63 -4.38
N GLU A 110 -12.39 -0.71 -4.96
CA GLU A 110 -11.78 -0.80 -6.28
C GLU A 110 -10.61 0.19 -6.39
N ALA A 111 -9.45 -0.30 -6.83
CA ALA A 111 -8.32 0.55 -7.16
C ALA A 111 -8.54 1.22 -8.53
N PRO A 112 -7.99 2.42 -8.77
CA PRO A 112 -8.10 3.10 -10.06
C PRO A 112 -7.35 2.32 -11.14
N SER A 113 -7.79 2.40 -12.40
CA SER A 113 -7.12 1.76 -13.54
C SER A 113 -5.66 2.20 -13.70
N ASP A 114 -5.30 3.38 -13.17
CA ASP A 114 -3.94 3.88 -13.16
C ASP A 114 -2.97 3.05 -12.29
N ILE A 115 -3.46 2.16 -11.42
CA ILE A 115 -2.61 1.26 -10.60
C ILE A 115 -1.64 0.45 -11.48
N TRP A 116 -2.08 0.08 -12.68
CA TRP A 116 -1.29 -0.66 -13.67
C TRP A 116 -0.05 0.12 -14.15
N LYS A 117 -0.02 1.46 -14.03
CA LYS A 117 1.16 2.28 -14.39
C LYS A 117 2.33 2.10 -13.43
N MET A 118 2.07 1.66 -12.20
CA MET A 118 3.03 1.58 -11.11
C MET A 118 3.95 0.35 -11.23
N HIS A 119 4.64 0.23 -12.37
CA HIS A 119 5.46 -0.91 -12.78
C HIS A 119 6.60 -1.28 -11.81
N LYS A 120 6.98 -0.41 -10.87
CA LYS A 120 8.00 -0.71 -9.84
C LYS A 120 7.43 -1.28 -8.54
N LEU A 121 6.10 -1.33 -8.38
CA LEU A 121 5.49 -1.89 -7.19
C LEU A 121 5.93 -3.34 -7.01
N ARG A 122 6.35 -3.65 -5.78
CA ARG A 122 6.75 -4.98 -5.28
C ARG A 122 5.81 -5.49 -4.20
N HIS A 123 5.28 -4.58 -3.38
CA HIS A 123 4.43 -4.91 -2.24
C HIS A 123 3.18 -4.03 -2.23
N LEU A 124 2.02 -4.68 -2.21
CA LEU A 124 0.73 -4.07 -1.96
C LEU A 124 0.16 -4.66 -0.66
N ASN A 125 0.07 -3.83 0.37
CA ASN A 125 -0.51 -4.23 1.65
C ASN A 125 -1.74 -3.38 1.97
N PHE A 126 -2.90 -4.03 1.97
CA PHE A 126 -4.21 -3.51 2.32
C PHE A 126 -4.96 -4.51 3.21
N ALA A 127 -6.01 -4.05 3.90
CA ALA A 127 -6.93 -4.97 4.57
C ALA A 127 -7.68 -5.83 3.54
N SER A 128 -8.06 -5.20 2.43
CA SER A 128 -8.52 -5.85 1.20
C SER A 128 -8.35 -4.89 0.02
N ILE A 129 -8.04 -5.41 -1.17
CA ILE A 129 -8.03 -4.63 -2.41
C ILE A 129 -8.69 -5.37 -3.56
N LYS A 130 -9.57 -4.68 -4.28
CA LYS A 130 -10.04 -5.11 -5.60
C LYS A 130 -9.22 -4.38 -6.67
N LEU A 131 -8.49 -5.14 -7.47
CA LEU A 131 -7.84 -4.62 -8.67
C LEU A 131 -8.89 -4.42 -9.78
N PRO A 132 -8.84 -3.31 -10.52
CA PRO A 132 -9.74 -3.05 -11.63
C PRO A 132 -9.38 -3.94 -12.81
N GLU A 133 -10.33 -4.09 -13.75
CA GLU A 133 -10.04 -4.69 -15.04
C GLU A 133 -8.88 -3.95 -15.74
N HIS A 134 -8.05 -4.70 -16.44
CA HIS A 134 -6.91 -4.13 -17.14
C HIS A 134 -7.41 -3.31 -18.34
N PRO A 135 -6.96 -2.05 -18.53
CA PRO A 135 -7.48 -1.15 -19.57
C PRO A 135 -7.11 -1.52 -21.03
N GLY A 136 -6.73 -2.78 -21.28
CA GLY A 136 -6.43 -3.32 -22.62
C GLY A 136 -4.99 -3.79 -22.81
N LYS A 137 -4.70 -4.45 -23.93
CA LYS A 137 -3.44 -5.18 -24.19
C LYS A 137 -2.16 -4.32 -24.15
N TYR A 138 -2.30 -2.99 -24.28
CA TYR A 138 -1.17 -2.05 -24.38
C TYR A 138 -0.82 -1.37 -23.05
N CYS A 139 -1.50 -1.71 -21.96
CA CYS A 139 -1.18 -1.17 -20.63
C CYS A 139 -0.17 -2.07 -19.89
N ASN A 140 0.59 -1.45 -18.98
CA ASN A 140 1.67 -2.12 -18.27
C ASN A 140 1.13 -3.22 -17.35
N SER A 141 1.88 -4.31 -17.24
CA SER A 141 1.67 -5.34 -16.21
C SER A 141 2.42 -4.95 -14.93
N LEU A 142 1.99 -5.48 -13.78
CA LEU A 142 2.71 -5.32 -12.52
C LEU A 142 3.75 -6.43 -12.39
N GLU A 143 4.72 -6.44 -13.30
CA GLU A 143 5.73 -7.51 -13.42
C GLU A 143 6.65 -7.58 -12.20
N ASN A 144 6.85 -6.47 -11.49
CA ASN A 144 7.69 -6.46 -10.29
C ASN A 144 6.90 -6.77 -9.01
N LEU A 145 5.60 -7.08 -9.09
CA LEU A 145 4.77 -7.28 -7.91
C LEU A 145 4.95 -8.68 -7.36
N ASN A 146 5.42 -8.77 -6.12
CA ASN A 146 5.80 -10.03 -5.46
C ASN A 146 4.82 -10.40 -4.36
N PHE A 147 4.15 -9.40 -3.75
CA PHE A 147 3.34 -9.57 -2.56
C PHE A 147 2.03 -8.79 -2.64
N ILE A 148 0.92 -9.49 -2.40
CA ILE A 148 -0.40 -8.91 -2.14
C ILE A 148 -0.95 -9.49 -0.83
N SER A 149 -1.22 -8.62 0.15
CA SER A 149 -1.70 -9.03 1.48
C SER A 149 -3.14 -9.54 1.51
N ALA A 150 -4.01 -9.06 0.62
CA ALA A 150 -5.43 -9.41 0.60
C ALA A 150 -6.10 -8.97 -0.70
N LEU A 151 -6.11 -9.84 -1.71
CA LEU A 151 -6.81 -9.63 -2.98
C LEU A 151 -8.28 -10.06 -2.86
N CYS A 152 -9.19 -9.24 -3.37
CA CYS A 152 -10.60 -9.59 -3.46
C CYS A 152 -10.80 -10.78 -4.43
N PRO A 153 -11.62 -11.80 -4.09
CA PRO A 153 -11.89 -12.93 -4.98
C PRO A 153 -12.40 -12.52 -6.37
N SER A 154 -13.15 -11.42 -6.46
CA SER A 154 -13.67 -10.89 -7.73
C SER A 154 -12.57 -10.41 -8.68
N SER A 155 -11.39 -10.03 -8.17
CA SER A 155 -10.23 -9.64 -8.98
C SER A 155 -9.38 -10.83 -9.44
N CYS A 156 -9.68 -12.05 -9.00
CA CYS A 156 -8.89 -13.22 -9.35
C CYS A 156 -9.24 -13.76 -10.74
N THR A 157 -9.44 -12.89 -11.73
CA THR A 157 -9.72 -13.28 -13.12
C THR A 157 -8.45 -13.74 -13.83
N GLU A 158 -8.59 -14.53 -14.90
CA GLU A 158 -7.43 -14.97 -15.68
C GLU A 158 -6.61 -13.81 -16.25
N ASP A 159 -7.27 -12.74 -16.69
CA ASP A 159 -6.58 -11.56 -17.24
C ASP A 159 -5.79 -10.82 -16.16
N ILE A 160 -6.39 -10.56 -14.98
CA ILE A 160 -5.71 -9.86 -13.89
C ILE A 160 -4.51 -10.68 -13.39
N LEU A 161 -4.70 -11.97 -13.12
CA LEU A 161 -3.60 -12.80 -12.59
C LEU A 161 -2.48 -13.04 -13.62
N ALA A 162 -2.80 -13.07 -14.92
CA ALA A 162 -1.78 -13.13 -15.97
C ALA A 162 -0.90 -11.86 -16.05
N ARG A 163 -1.33 -10.74 -15.47
CA ARG A 163 -0.57 -9.48 -15.37
C ARG A 163 0.27 -9.38 -14.10
N LEU A 164 0.24 -10.41 -13.25
CA LEU A 164 1.02 -10.53 -12.01
C LEU A 164 1.99 -11.74 -12.09
N PRO A 165 2.83 -11.84 -13.13
CA PRO A 165 3.55 -13.07 -13.44
C PRO A 165 4.57 -13.50 -12.37
N ASN A 166 5.09 -12.55 -11.58
CA ASN A 166 6.14 -12.79 -10.58
C ASN A 166 5.62 -12.74 -9.14
N LEU A 167 4.31 -12.89 -8.94
CA LEU A 167 3.71 -12.88 -7.62
C LEU A 167 4.15 -14.11 -6.81
N LEU A 168 4.81 -13.88 -5.67
CA LEU A 168 5.34 -14.92 -4.79
C LEU A 168 4.38 -15.23 -3.64
N THR A 169 3.76 -14.20 -3.07
CA THR A 169 2.84 -14.33 -1.94
C THR A 169 1.51 -13.66 -2.26
N LEU A 170 0.44 -14.45 -2.19
CA LEU A 170 -0.93 -14.01 -2.40
C LEU A 170 -1.81 -14.49 -1.27
N ARG A 171 -2.50 -13.56 -0.61
CA ARG A 171 -3.66 -13.89 0.20
C ARG A 171 -4.92 -13.40 -0.47
N ILE A 172 -5.92 -14.25 -0.55
CA ILE A 172 -7.25 -13.95 -1.07
C ILE A 172 -8.20 -13.87 0.12
N TYR A 173 -8.93 -12.78 0.24
CA TYR A 173 -9.80 -12.48 1.38
C TYR A 173 -11.16 -11.97 0.89
N GLY A 174 -12.25 -12.65 1.30
CA GLY A 174 -13.63 -12.29 0.96
C GLY A 174 -14.53 -13.51 0.82
N ASP A 175 -15.70 -13.35 0.21
CA ASP A 175 -16.60 -14.47 -0.11
C ASP A 175 -16.04 -15.36 -1.24
N LEU A 176 -15.57 -16.55 -0.85
CA LEU A 176 -15.05 -17.56 -1.77
C LEU A 176 -16.14 -18.45 -2.37
N SER A 177 -17.34 -18.51 -1.76
CA SER A 177 -18.40 -19.44 -2.17
C SER A 177 -18.87 -19.17 -3.61
N SER A 178 -18.99 -17.89 -3.96
CA SER A 178 -19.41 -17.41 -5.28
C SER A 178 -18.32 -17.50 -6.36
N HIS A 179 -17.05 -17.74 -5.99
CA HIS A 179 -15.89 -17.56 -6.87
C HIS A 179 -15.04 -18.83 -7.08
N GLN A 180 -15.46 -19.99 -6.57
CA GLN A 180 -14.66 -21.23 -6.59
C GLN A 180 -14.22 -21.64 -8.01
N SER A 181 -15.15 -21.62 -8.98
CA SER A 181 -14.87 -22.00 -10.36
C SER A 181 -13.85 -21.06 -11.01
N LEU A 182 -13.99 -19.76 -10.77
CA LEU A 182 -13.09 -18.72 -11.28
C LEU A 182 -11.69 -18.87 -10.69
N LEU A 183 -11.58 -19.02 -9.36
CA LEU A 183 -10.30 -19.21 -8.67
C LEU A 183 -9.54 -20.43 -9.19
N SER A 184 -10.23 -21.55 -9.39
CA SER A 184 -9.61 -22.81 -9.83
C SER A 184 -8.86 -22.69 -11.17
N LYS A 185 -9.35 -21.85 -12.09
CA LYS A 185 -8.74 -21.63 -13.41
C LYS A 185 -7.66 -20.56 -13.37
N SER A 186 -7.95 -19.45 -12.71
CA SER A 186 -7.08 -18.28 -12.75
C SER A 186 -5.78 -18.48 -11.96
N LEU A 187 -5.81 -19.22 -10.85
CA LEU A 187 -4.61 -19.46 -10.03
C LEU A 187 -3.50 -20.20 -10.79
N ALA A 188 -3.84 -20.97 -11.82
CA ALA A 188 -2.88 -21.64 -12.69
C ALA A 188 -1.98 -20.66 -13.48
N LYS A 189 -2.32 -19.37 -13.54
CA LYS A 189 -1.49 -18.34 -14.19
C LYS A 189 -0.32 -17.88 -13.31
N LEU A 190 -0.37 -18.13 -12.01
CA LEU A 190 0.63 -17.66 -11.05
C LEU A 190 1.75 -18.70 -10.91
N LEU A 191 2.68 -18.70 -11.86
CA LEU A 191 3.74 -19.72 -11.95
C LEU A 191 4.82 -19.59 -10.87
N CYS A 192 5.01 -18.39 -10.34
CA CYS A 192 6.03 -18.09 -9.32
C CYS A 192 5.48 -18.13 -7.89
N LEU A 193 4.22 -18.53 -7.69
CA LEU A 193 3.57 -18.44 -6.39
C LEU A 193 4.15 -19.45 -5.40
N GLU A 194 4.72 -18.95 -4.31
CA GLU A 194 5.32 -19.75 -3.23
C GLU A 194 4.36 -19.88 -2.04
N SER A 195 3.52 -18.87 -1.79
CA SER A 195 2.60 -18.82 -0.66
C SER A 195 1.21 -18.35 -1.09
N LEU A 196 0.20 -19.20 -0.85
CA LEU A 196 -1.21 -18.90 -1.09
C LEU A 196 -2.01 -19.07 0.20
N LYS A 197 -2.72 -18.03 0.62
CA LYS A 197 -3.67 -18.10 1.75
C LYS A 197 -5.08 -17.73 1.30
N LEU A 198 -6.03 -18.64 1.45
CA LEU A 198 -7.44 -18.39 1.18
C LEU A 198 -8.17 -18.14 2.51
N VAL A 199 -8.85 -17.00 2.63
CA VAL A 199 -9.59 -16.62 3.83
C VAL A 199 -11.02 -16.26 3.45
N ASN A 200 -11.97 -17.03 3.97
CA ASN A 200 -13.40 -16.86 3.69
C ASN A 200 -14.06 -16.06 4.82
N GLU A 201 -14.70 -14.93 4.48
CA GLU A 201 -15.43 -14.09 5.45
C GLU A 201 -16.67 -14.79 6.04
N SER A 202 -17.32 -15.69 5.28
CA SER A 202 -18.56 -16.36 5.74
C SER A 202 -18.37 -17.36 6.88
N ASN A 203 -17.12 -17.62 7.31
CA ASN A 203 -16.79 -18.57 8.38
C ASN A 203 -16.11 -17.95 9.61
N THR A 204 -16.04 -16.62 9.75
CA THR A 204 -15.48 -16.01 10.97
C THR A 204 -16.59 -15.43 11.85
N PRO A 205 -16.79 -15.95 13.08
CA PRO A 205 -17.49 -15.20 14.12
C PRO A 205 -16.70 -13.91 14.39
N GLU A 206 -17.43 -12.86 14.76
CA GLU A 206 -16.98 -11.51 15.10
C GLU A 206 -15.48 -11.42 15.49
N LEU A 207 -14.74 -10.59 14.76
CA LEU A 207 -13.33 -10.26 14.99
C LEU A 207 -13.02 -10.09 16.49
N PRO A 208 -12.01 -10.79 17.04
CA PRO A 208 -11.23 -10.19 18.10
C PRO A 208 -10.40 -9.08 17.45
N SER A 209 -10.72 -7.84 17.84
CA SER A 209 -9.81 -6.72 17.75
C SER A 209 -8.41 -7.14 18.21
N ILE A 210 -7.40 -6.81 17.39
CA ILE A 210 -5.96 -7.03 17.60
C ILE A 210 -5.43 -8.38 17.05
N LEU A 211 -4.94 -8.30 15.81
CA LEU A 211 -3.75 -9.03 15.36
C LEU A 211 -2.78 -7.99 14.77
N LEU A 212 -2.28 -7.10 15.62
CA LEU A 212 -1.04 -6.36 15.38
C LEU A 212 0.11 -7.20 15.94
N SER A 213 0.53 -8.23 15.22
CA SER A 213 1.91 -8.74 15.28
C SER A 213 2.10 -9.88 14.29
N GLU A 214 3.33 -9.92 13.78
CA GLU A 214 3.92 -10.92 12.87
C GLU A 214 3.71 -10.68 11.37
N TYR A 215 4.22 -9.55 10.89
CA TYR A 215 4.89 -9.53 9.58
C TYR A 215 6.28 -8.94 9.75
N GLN A 216 7.28 -9.82 9.89
CA GLN A 216 8.66 -9.43 9.65
C GLN A 216 8.85 -9.31 8.13
N TYR A 217 9.06 -8.08 7.67
CA TYR A 217 9.57 -7.84 6.32
C TYR A 217 10.85 -8.65 6.12
N ALA A 218 10.95 -9.39 5.02
CA ALA A 218 12.24 -9.89 4.56
C ALA A 218 13.16 -8.68 4.29
N PRO A 219 14.44 -8.72 4.71
CA PRO A 219 15.33 -7.58 4.61
C PRO A 219 15.54 -7.20 3.15
N TRP A 220 15.42 -5.89 2.90
CA TRP A 220 15.64 -5.19 1.64
C TRP A 220 16.77 -5.82 0.80
N GLN A 221 16.43 -6.56 -0.26
CA GLN A 221 17.40 -6.87 -1.29
C GLN A 221 17.41 -5.74 -2.32
N SER A 222 18.56 -5.06 -2.31
CA SER A 222 19.00 -3.94 -3.14
C SER A 222 18.79 -4.15 -4.63
#